data_AF-A0A6N2IFV2-F1
#
_entry.id   AF-A0A6N2IFV2-F1
#
_cell.length_a   1.000
_cell.length_b   1.000
_cell.length_c   1.000
_cell.angle_alpha   90.00
_cell.angle_beta   90.00
_cell.angle_gamma   90.00
#
_symmetry.space_group_name_H-M   'P 1'
#
loop_
_entity.id
_entity.type
_entity.pdbx_description
1 polymer ?
#
loop_
_entity_poly.entity_id
_entity_poly.type
_entity_poly.pdbx_seq_one_letter_code
_entity_poly.pdbx_strand_id
1 'polypeptide(L)'
;MSASTSNSHAPVDNSHCGGCGAPYAATAGWPRTCAACGSTAYRNPLPVAVALLPVTDPDGTGLVVITRTIPPHPGGIALPGGFIDHDEEWKHAVVRELREETGIEAAEQDVRLADALSSPAGHLLLFG
;
A
#
# COMPACT_ATOMS: atom_id res chain seq x y z
N MET A 1 42.47 -25.44 -7.54
CA MET A 1 42.08 -24.43 -6.53
C MET A 1 40.67 -23.98 -6.89
N SER A 2 39.70 -24.43 -6.11
CA SER A 2 38.27 -24.37 -6.40
C SER A 2 37.75 -22.94 -6.48
N ALA A 3 36.94 -22.65 -7.49
CA ALA A 3 36.15 -21.43 -7.56
C ALA A 3 35.02 -21.53 -6.53
N SER A 4 35.07 -20.66 -5.51
CA SER A 4 34.00 -20.48 -4.54
C SER A 4 32.80 -19.83 -5.22
N THR A 5 31.78 -20.62 -5.51
CA THR A 5 30.46 -20.11 -5.93
C THR A 5 29.77 -19.50 -4.71
N SER A 6 29.87 -18.18 -4.57
CA SER A 6 29.05 -17.40 -3.64
C SER A 6 27.59 -17.49 -4.07
N ASN A 7 26.85 -18.43 -3.49
CA ASN A 7 25.43 -18.61 -3.76
C ASN A 7 24.62 -17.63 -2.90
N SER A 8 24.50 -16.38 -3.33
CA SER A 8 23.68 -15.37 -2.66
C SER A 8 22.19 -15.65 -2.93
N HIS A 9 21.59 -16.57 -2.18
CA HIS A 9 20.15 -16.76 -2.20
C HIS A 9 19.50 -15.62 -1.41
N ALA A 10 18.99 -14.62 -2.13
CA ALA A 10 18.13 -13.62 -1.52
C ALA A 10 16.95 -14.33 -0.83
N PRO A 11 16.57 -13.91 0.39
CA PRO A 11 15.43 -14.50 1.08
C PRO A 11 14.18 -14.34 0.21
N VAL A 12 13.42 -15.42 0.06
CA VAL A 12 12.13 -15.40 -0.64
C VAL A 12 11.08 -14.94 0.35
N ASP A 13 10.43 -13.81 0.07
CA ASP A 13 9.35 -13.27 0.89
C ASP A 13 8.24 -14.30 1.08
N ASN A 14 7.72 -14.38 2.31
CA ASN A 14 6.62 -15.28 2.67
C ASN A 14 6.93 -16.78 2.44
N SER A 15 8.20 -17.17 2.53
CA SER A 15 8.64 -18.58 2.46
C SER A 15 8.34 -19.40 3.72
N HIS A 16 8.05 -18.74 4.85
CA HIS A 16 7.80 -19.37 6.15
C HIS A 16 6.47 -18.93 6.76
N CYS A 17 5.90 -19.75 7.61
CA CYS A 17 4.67 -19.45 8.35
C CYS A 17 4.91 -18.36 9.39
N GLY A 18 4.13 -17.27 9.35
CA GLY A 18 4.21 -16.20 10.35
C GLY A 18 3.79 -16.62 11.77
N GLY A 19 3.05 -17.73 11.92
CA GLY A 19 2.61 -18.23 13.23
C GLY A 19 3.63 -19.11 13.96
N CYS A 20 4.33 -19.99 13.24
CA CYS A 20 5.25 -20.97 13.86
C CYS A 20 6.65 -21.02 13.25
N GLY A 21 6.92 -20.26 12.19
CA GLY A 21 8.22 -20.23 11.50
C GLY A 21 8.51 -21.43 10.60
N ALA A 22 7.62 -22.42 10.49
CA ALA A 22 7.84 -23.57 9.60
C ALA A 22 7.87 -23.15 8.12
N PRO A 23 8.77 -23.72 7.28
CA PRO A 23 8.82 -23.40 5.86
C PRO A 23 7.56 -23.89 5.14
N TYR A 24 7.10 -23.13 4.16
CA TYR A 24 6.08 -23.59 3.22
C TYR A 24 6.72 -24.44 2.11
N ALA A 25 5.95 -25.40 1.58
CA ALA A 25 6.34 -26.08 0.35
C ALA A 25 6.45 -25.08 -0.82
N ALA A 26 7.45 -25.25 -1.68
CA ALA A 26 7.68 -24.35 -2.83
C ALA A 26 6.48 -24.27 -3.80
N THR A 27 5.62 -25.29 -3.80
CA THR A 27 4.42 -25.38 -4.63
C THR A 27 3.16 -24.82 -3.97
N ALA A 28 3.24 -24.32 -2.74
CA ALA A 28 2.07 -23.82 -2.01
C ALA A 28 1.54 -22.50 -2.63
N GLY A 29 0.35 -22.56 -3.23
CA GLY A 29 -0.40 -21.39 -3.70
C GLY A 29 -1.00 -20.55 -2.57
N TRP A 30 -1.78 -19.52 -2.90
CA TRP A 30 -2.54 -18.73 -1.92
C TRP A 30 -4.05 -18.99 -2.04
N PRO A 31 -4.82 -18.97 -0.94
CA PRO A 31 -4.33 -19.02 0.45
C PRO A 31 -3.63 -20.35 0.74
N ARG A 32 -2.77 -20.38 1.76
CA ARG A 32 -2.02 -21.58 2.17
C ARG A 32 -2.24 -21.90 3.63
N THR A 33 -2.33 -23.18 3.94
CA THR A 33 -2.39 -23.68 5.32
C THR A 33 -1.05 -24.29 5.71
N CYS A 34 -0.52 -23.91 6.87
CA CYS A 34 0.73 -24.46 7.39
C CYS A 34 0.53 -25.92 7.81
N ALA A 35 1.34 -26.83 7.26
CA ALA A 35 1.28 -28.25 7.61
C ALA A 35 1.72 -28.56 9.06
N ALA A 36 2.47 -27.64 9.71
CA ALA A 36 2.98 -27.83 11.06
C ALA A 36 2.01 -27.37 12.16
N CYS A 37 1.39 -26.19 12.01
CA CYS A 37 0.53 -25.62 13.05
C CYS A 37 -0.93 -25.40 12.61
N GLY A 38 -1.27 -25.65 11.34
CA GLY A 38 -2.62 -25.46 10.81
C GLY A 38 -3.03 -24.01 10.55
N SER A 39 -2.17 -23.02 10.82
CA SER A 39 -2.49 -21.60 10.52
C SER A 39 -2.63 -21.36 9.01
N THR A 40 -3.68 -20.64 8.61
CA THR A 40 -3.88 -20.22 7.22
C THR A 40 -3.35 -18.82 7.01
N ALA A 41 -2.54 -18.65 5.96
CA ALA A 41 -2.05 -17.35 5.51
C ALA A 41 -2.70 -16.98 4.17
N TYR A 42 -3.05 -15.70 4.06
CA TYR A 42 -3.65 -15.10 2.86
C TYR A 42 -2.68 -14.10 2.25
N ARG A 43 -2.85 -13.82 0.96
CA ARG A 43 -2.20 -12.69 0.28
C ARG A 43 -3.29 -11.74 -0.18
N ASN A 44 -3.65 -10.83 0.70
CA ASN A 44 -4.66 -9.82 0.45
C ASN A 44 -4.01 -8.56 -0.15
N PRO A 45 -4.74 -7.77 -0.95
CA PRO A 45 -4.27 -6.45 -1.35
C PRO A 45 -4.12 -5.56 -0.11
N LEU A 46 -3.12 -4.68 -0.12
CA LEU A 46 -2.98 -3.67 0.93
C LEU A 46 -3.89 -2.47 0.61
N PRO A 47 -4.70 -2.00 1.57
CA PRO A 47 -5.57 -0.85 1.38
C PRO A 47 -4.77 0.45 1.41
N VAL A 48 -5.06 1.36 0.47
CA VAL A 48 -4.39 2.65 0.31
C VAL A 48 -5.47 3.72 0.12
N ALA A 49 -5.40 4.78 0.93
CA ALA A 49 -6.24 5.97 0.81
C ALA A 49 -5.57 6.99 -0.10
N VAL A 50 -6.33 7.60 -1.00
CA VAL A 50 -5.84 8.62 -1.95
C VAL A 50 -6.76 9.83 -1.92
N ALA A 51 -6.20 11.02 -1.66
CA ALA A 51 -6.96 12.25 -1.59
C ALA A 51 -7.15 12.89 -2.98
N LEU A 52 -8.40 13.18 -3.34
CA LEU A 52 -8.78 13.98 -4.50
C LEU A 52 -9.32 15.33 -4.03
N LEU A 53 -8.43 16.22 -3.60
CA LEU A 53 -8.81 17.56 -3.14
C LEU A 53 -8.91 18.54 -4.33
N PRO A 54 -10.13 18.95 -4.76
CA PRO A 54 -10.28 19.97 -5.78
C PRO A 54 -9.87 21.34 -5.27
N VAL A 55 -9.22 22.12 -6.13
CA VAL A 55 -8.90 23.53 -5.90
C VAL A 55 -9.44 24.33 -7.07
N THR A 56 -10.21 25.38 -6.78
CA THR A 56 -10.78 26.25 -7.80
C THR A 56 -10.18 27.65 -7.69
N ASP A 57 -9.73 28.18 -8.81
CA ASP A 57 -9.21 29.53 -8.96
C ASP A 57 -9.86 30.22 -10.19
N PRO A 58 -9.48 31.46 -10.56
CA PRO A 58 -10.04 32.12 -11.73
C PRO A 58 -9.77 31.41 -13.07
N ASP A 59 -8.75 30.55 -13.15
CA ASP A 59 -8.35 29.83 -14.37
C ASP A 59 -9.07 28.48 -14.51
N GLY A 60 -9.63 27.93 -13.42
CA GLY A 60 -10.51 26.77 -13.46
C GLY A 60 -10.46 25.93 -12.19
N THR A 61 -10.72 24.63 -12.33
CA THR A 61 -10.62 23.66 -11.24
C THR A 61 -9.52 22.65 -11.54
N GLY A 62 -8.62 22.47 -10.57
CA GLY A 62 -7.57 21.47 -10.58
C GLY A 62 -7.63 20.56 -9.34
N LEU A 63 -6.60 19.75 -9.15
CA LEU A 63 -6.43 18.89 -7.97
C LEU A 63 -5.11 19.24 -7.26
N VAL A 64 -5.10 19.11 -5.93
CA VAL A 64 -3.85 19.11 -5.17
C VAL A 64 -3.00 17.90 -5.56
N VAL A 65 -1.71 18.14 -5.76
CA VAL A 65 -0.71 17.11 -6.07
C VAL A 65 0.55 17.34 -5.25
N ILE A 66 1.33 16.27 -5.07
CA ILE A 66 2.64 16.29 -4.42
C ILE A 66 3.73 15.87 -5.40
N THR A 67 4.97 16.24 -5.05
CA THR A 67 6.17 15.75 -5.74
C THR A 67 6.77 14.60 -4.95
N ARG A 68 6.89 13.44 -5.58
CA ARG A 68 7.44 12.23 -4.95
C ARG A 68 8.91 12.43 -4.59
N THR A 69 9.26 12.18 -3.33
CA THR A 69 10.66 12.24 -2.85
C THR A 69 11.30 10.85 -2.71
N ILE A 70 10.49 9.79 -2.73
CA ILE A 70 10.90 8.40 -2.48
C ILE A 70 10.62 7.54 -3.72
N PRO A 71 11.47 6.54 -4.05
CA PRO A 71 11.20 5.59 -5.12
C PRO A 71 9.84 4.86 -4.97
N PRO A 72 9.22 4.45 -6.08
CA PRO A 72 9.66 4.66 -7.46
C PRO A 72 9.37 6.10 -7.95
N HIS A 73 10.11 6.54 -8.98
CA HIS A 73 9.97 7.83 -9.66
C HIS A 73 10.14 9.10 -8.80
N PRO A 74 11.30 9.33 -8.16
CA PRO A 74 11.58 10.61 -7.51
C PRO A 74 11.43 11.77 -8.49
N GLY A 75 10.81 12.87 -8.04
CA GLY A 75 10.49 14.04 -8.85
C GLY A 75 9.19 13.94 -9.67
N GLY A 76 8.53 12.77 -9.67
CA GLY A 76 7.23 12.59 -10.32
C GLY A 76 6.09 13.25 -9.53
N ILE A 77 5.00 13.59 -10.24
CA ILE A 77 3.77 14.10 -9.64
C ILE A 77 2.91 12.92 -9.17
N ALA A 78 2.32 13.05 -7.98
CA ALA A 78 1.35 12.09 -7.44
C ALA A 78 0.21 12.81 -6.71
N LEU A 79 -0.89 12.10 -6.52
CA LEU A 79 -1.92 12.50 -5.54
C LEU A 79 -1.41 12.20 -4.13
N PRO A 80 -1.80 12.99 -3.11
CA PRO A 80 -1.49 12.65 -1.72
C PRO A 80 -2.16 11.33 -1.32
N GLY A 81 -1.46 10.49 -0.58
CA GLY A 81 -2.03 9.21 -0.14
C GLY A 81 -1.03 8.20 0.38
N GLY A 82 -1.55 7.23 1.13
CA GLY A 82 -0.76 6.21 1.80
C GLY A 82 -1.59 5.06 2.34
N PHE A 83 -0.93 4.14 3.05
CA PHE A 83 -1.58 2.93 3.55
C PHE A 83 -2.61 3.28 4.63
N ILE A 84 -3.69 2.50 4.66
CA ILE A 84 -4.69 2.57 5.74
C ILE A 84 -4.19 1.68 6.88
N ASP A 85 -4.10 2.24 8.09
CA ASP A 85 -3.67 1.49 9.26
C ASP A 85 -4.74 0.47 9.73
N HIS A 86 -4.32 -0.57 10.45
CA HIS A 86 -5.17 -1.74 10.79
C HIS A 86 -6.50 -1.38 11.48
N ASP A 87 -6.50 -0.34 12.31
CA ASP A 87 -7.67 0.11 13.08
C ASP A 87 -8.16 1.49 12.63
N GLU A 88 -7.81 1.89 11.40
CA GLU A 88 -8.13 3.20 10.84
C GLU A 88 -9.28 3.13 9.83
N GLU A 89 -10.25 4.02 9.97
CA GLU A 89 -11.27 4.23 8.95
C GLU A 89 -10.64 4.89 7.72
N TRP A 90 -10.98 4.41 6.52
CA TRP A 90 -10.34 4.88 5.28
C TRP A 90 -10.46 6.38 5.05
N LYS A 91 -11.54 7.02 5.52
CA LYS A 91 -11.72 8.48 5.45
C LYS A 91 -10.73 9.23 6.34
N HIS A 92 -10.45 8.68 7.51
CA HIS A 92 -9.46 9.22 8.42
C HIS A 92 -8.06 9.13 7.81
N ALA A 93 -7.75 8.02 7.13
CA ALA A 93 -6.52 7.87 6.37
C ALA A 93 -6.39 8.93 5.25
N VAL A 94 -7.45 9.21 4.48
CA VAL A 94 -7.45 10.27 3.45
C VAL A 94 -7.06 11.63 4.06
N VAL A 95 -7.69 12.02 5.17
CA VAL A 95 -7.40 13.29 5.85
C VAL A 95 -5.99 13.30 6.44
N ARG A 96 -5.57 12.21 7.08
CA ARG A 96 -4.24 12.06 7.69
C ARG A 96 -3.14 12.21 6.65
N GLU A 97 -3.22 11.47 5.55
CA GLU A 97 -2.22 11.49 4.49
C GLU A 97 -2.17 12.85 3.78
N LEU A 98 -3.34 13.45 3.49
CA LEU A 98 -3.40 14.81 2.96
C LEU A 98 -2.65 15.80 3.87
N ARG A 99 -2.91 15.76 5.18
CA ARG A 99 -2.25 16.65 6.16
C ARG A 99 -0.76 16.38 6.25
N GLU A 100 -0.34 15.11 6.32
CA GLU A 100 1.07 14.74 6.49
C GLU A 100 1.93 15.13 5.28
N GLU A 101 1.40 14.98 4.07
CA GLU A 101 2.16 15.25 2.85
C GLU A 101 2.04 16.70 2.35
N THR A 102 0.96 17.41 2.70
CA THR A 102 0.69 18.77 2.17
C THR A 102 0.52 19.85 3.24
N GLY A 103 0.26 19.48 4.49
CA GLY A 103 -0.11 20.40 5.56
C GLY A 103 -1.54 20.95 5.49
N ILE A 104 -2.36 20.50 4.53
CA ILE A 104 -3.75 20.94 4.36
C ILE A 104 -4.65 20.16 5.31
N GLU A 105 -5.47 20.88 6.07
CA GLU A 105 -6.49 20.30 6.95
C GLU A 105 -7.81 20.12 6.19
N ALA A 106 -8.46 18.97 6.41
CA ALA A 106 -9.78 18.66 5.89
C ALA A 106 -10.62 17.98 6.97
N ALA A 107 -11.95 18.06 6.87
CA ALA A 107 -12.83 17.41 7.82
C ALA A 107 -13.31 16.06 7.29
N GLU A 108 -13.25 15.01 8.12
CA GLU A 108 -13.61 13.64 7.73
C GLU A 108 -15.03 13.54 7.15
N GLN A 109 -15.99 14.33 7.68
CA GLN A 109 -17.37 14.32 7.20
C GLN A 109 -17.52 14.79 5.74
N ASP A 110 -16.53 15.54 5.23
CA ASP A 110 -16.55 16.05 3.86
C ASP A 110 -15.97 15.04 2.86
N VAL A 111 -15.26 14.01 3.34
CA VAL A 111 -14.69 12.93 2.52
C VAL A 111 -15.80 12.02 1.99
N ARG A 112 -15.81 11.83 0.67
CA ARG A 112 -16.79 11.01 -0.06
C ARG A 112 -16.06 10.07 -0.99
N LEU A 113 -16.52 8.82 -1.06
CA LEU A 113 -15.92 7.85 -1.98
C LEU A 113 -16.12 8.33 -3.42
N ALA A 114 -15.02 8.64 -4.10
CA ALA A 114 -15.02 9.00 -5.51
C ALA A 114 -14.91 7.75 -6.39
N ASP A 115 -14.00 6.83 -6.06
CA ASP A 115 -13.82 5.56 -6.76
C ASP A 115 -13.04 4.54 -5.91
N ALA A 116 -13.06 3.28 -6.33
CA ALA A 116 -12.26 2.20 -5.75
C ALA A 116 -11.62 1.35 -6.86
N LEU A 117 -10.29 1.30 -6.90
CA LEU A 117 -9.53 0.62 -7.96
C LEU A 117 -8.54 -0.39 -7.40
N SER A 118 -8.36 -1.50 -8.11
CA SER A 118 -7.31 -2.47 -7.82
C SER A 118 -6.07 -2.21 -8.68
N SER A 119 -4.90 -2.27 -8.07
CA SER A 119 -3.61 -2.21 -8.77
C SER A 119 -3.02 -3.61 -8.97
N PRO A 120 -2.40 -3.90 -10.12
CA PRO A 120 -1.61 -5.11 -10.31
C PRO A 120 -0.47 -5.28 -9.29
N ALA A 121 -0.06 -4.19 -8.63
CA ALA A 121 0.93 -4.21 -7.55
C ALA A 121 0.39 -4.78 -6.22
N GLY A 122 -0.88 -5.20 -6.16
CA GLY A 122 -1.49 -5.77 -4.95
C GLY A 122 -2.02 -4.71 -3.99
N HIS A 123 -2.56 -3.60 -4.51
CA HIS A 123 -3.20 -2.55 -3.71
C HIS A 123 -4.69 -2.44 -4.04
N LEU A 124 -5.49 -2.13 -3.02
CA LEU A 124 -6.84 -1.61 -3.15
C LEU A 124 -6.80 -0.11 -2.85
N LEU A 125 -7.01 0.71 -3.87
CA LEU A 125 -6.96 2.16 -3.80
C LEU A 125 -8.39 2.68 -3.56
N LEU A 126 -8.57 3.45 -2.50
CA LEU A 126 -9.81 4.16 -2.19
C LEU A 126 -9.58 5.66 -2.41
N PHE A 127 -10.29 6.24 -3.36
CA PHE A 127 -10.19 7.65 -3.70
C PHE A 127 -11.27 8.42 -2.96
N GLY A 128 -10.88 9.44 -2.20
CA GLY A 128 -11.76 10.22 -1.32
C GLY A 128 -11.53 11.71 -1.33
#